data_AF-A0AAF3EQW8-F1
#
_entry.id   AF-A0AAF3EQW8-F1
#
_cell.length_a   1.000
_cell.length_b   1.000
_cell.length_c   1.000
_cell.angle_alpha   90.00
_cell.angle_beta   90.00
_cell.angle_gamma   90.00
#
_symmetry.space_group_name_H-M   'P 1'
#
loop_
_entity.id
_entity.type
_entity.pdbx_description
1 polymer ?
#
loop_
_entity_poly.entity_id
_entity_poly.type
_entity_poly.pdbx_seq_one_letter_code
_entity_poly.pdbx_strand_id
1 'polypeptide(L)'
;MNKKRVWIGVVILAVVLIIIAVIVTLVLVLRKKHKPEETSSQSLDDILSDGSIFPNGSYQIAVDSLKSGNLTKAPLLVDIAMLNSFGLRVDNSSLIAEEGRLSYFFVRLPYVGDDGAVGVRFGDSKSINVIPLNLSIDSSSGVALLGRLPDNTLVYKLEIRIADAMCSNSADGTCSSVSWTPYYIESDISGSPANFNNDLPVACGSQCDTDASSPCAVSCTQCDGQQVAGSDTPVSRRYRMSSTSAQGLKFIYDTYHIKDVVRVSYDGKNIFDSDCVGTEGNKMIMLNYNGKSMELRVDVEPNCEHTTGTVWDFTLPCAPTPTLGFDLAFQIIKPSDFECMAKNGYEFFIGHISFSSNGSVNPTGVSNVRTALQSGFWADAYIYPCIKCDAQTQVKLAISALMSAVPNFHGIVWLDVEVNPRAPWPKDIPTNLQTIASFASALDTYYPNWGIYTRKGNWNTITGNVLTYSHKPLWAINSASTDSLTFAGWTSSLMSQWDLSGSKECGMGIDKDYFYGH
;
A
#
# COMPACT_ATOMS: atom_id res chain seq x y z
N MET A 1 26.73 -90.67 15.82
CA MET A 1 26.95 -89.65 14.75
C MET A 1 27.45 -88.35 15.38
N ASN A 2 28.28 -87.60 14.66
CA ASN A 2 29.17 -86.59 15.27
C ASN A 2 28.44 -85.26 15.59
N LYS A 3 28.27 -84.92 16.87
CA LYS A 3 27.55 -83.70 17.31
C LYS A 3 28.12 -82.41 16.68
N LYS A 4 29.43 -82.34 16.39
CA LYS A 4 30.01 -81.20 15.66
C LYS A 4 29.45 -81.02 14.25
N ARG A 5 29.17 -82.11 13.51
CA ARG A 5 28.55 -82.00 12.17
C ARG A 5 27.09 -81.55 12.25
N VAL A 6 26.35 -81.95 13.28
CA VAL A 6 25.00 -81.44 13.53
C VAL A 6 25.04 -79.95 13.86
N TRP A 7 25.96 -79.51 14.72
CA TRP A 7 26.12 -78.10 15.07
C TRP A 7 26.53 -77.23 13.87
N ILE A 8 27.48 -77.69 13.05
CA ILE A 8 27.84 -77.00 11.79
C ILE A 8 26.65 -76.94 10.84
N GLY A 9 25.88 -78.01 10.70
CA GLY A 9 24.64 -78.02 9.91
C GLY A 9 23.60 -77.02 10.41
N VAL A 10 23.40 -76.92 11.73
CA VAL A 10 22.49 -75.94 12.36
C VAL A 10 22.98 -74.51 12.17
N VAL A 11 24.28 -74.24 12.30
CA VAL A 11 24.84 -72.89 12.06
C VAL A 11 24.75 -72.49 10.59
N ILE A 12 25.08 -73.39 9.66
CA ILE A 12 24.92 -73.13 8.22
C ILE A 12 23.44 -72.89 7.89
N LEU A 13 22.52 -73.71 8.43
CA LEU A 13 21.09 -73.52 8.23
C LEU A 13 20.60 -72.19 8.80
N ALA A 14 21.06 -71.78 9.99
CA ALA A 14 20.74 -70.48 10.58
C ALA A 14 21.28 -69.31 9.75
N VAL A 15 22.52 -69.38 9.26
CA VAL A 15 23.09 -68.36 8.35
C VAL A 15 22.33 -68.30 7.03
N VAL A 16 21.96 -69.45 6.44
CA VAL A 16 21.14 -69.50 5.22
C VAL A 16 19.75 -68.94 5.48
N LEU A 17 19.11 -69.24 6.61
CA LEU A 17 17.81 -68.65 6.98
C LEU A 17 17.90 -67.15 7.22
N ILE A 18 18.99 -66.63 7.80
CA ILE A 18 19.23 -65.19 7.94
C ILE A 18 19.45 -64.55 6.57
N ILE A 19 20.24 -65.16 5.68
CA ILE A 19 20.44 -64.65 4.31
C ILE A 19 19.12 -64.67 3.53
N ILE A 20 18.31 -65.73 3.66
CA ILE A 20 16.97 -65.79 3.05
C ILE A 20 16.06 -64.72 3.67
N ALA A 21 16.07 -64.51 4.99
CA ALA A 21 15.27 -63.47 5.64
C ALA A 21 15.71 -62.06 5.20
N VAL A 22 17.01 -61.81 5.03
CA VAL A 22 17.56 -60.57 4.49
C VAL A 22 17.17 -60.40 3.03
N ILE A 23 17.30 -61.43 2.19
CA ILE A 23 16.88 -61.39 0.77
C ILE A 23 15.37 -61.19 0.65
N VAL A 24 14.55 -61.87 1.45
CA VAL A 24 13.09 -61.70 1.49
C VAL A 24 12.74 -60.30 1.99
N THR A 25 13.43 -59.77 3.00
CA THR A 25 13.22 -58.39 3.46
C THR A 25 13.64 -57.39 2.39
N LEU A 26 14.77 -57.62 1.70
CA LEU A 26 15.23 -56.77 0.59
C LEU A 26 14.25 -56.84 -0.59
N VAL A 27 13.75 -58.03 -0.93
CA VAL A 27 12.73 -58.25 -1.97
C VAL A 27 11.38 -57.68 -1.57
N LEU A 28 11.01 -57.66 -0.28
CA LEU A 28 9.80 -57.01 0.21
C LEU A 28 9.93 -55.49 0.26
N VAL A 29 11.12 -54.95 0.56
CA VAL A 29 11.44 -53.51 0.44
C VAL A 29 11.45 -53.09 -1.02
N LEU A 30 12.04 -53.89 -1.91
CA LEU A 30 12.06 -53.67 -3.35
C LEU A 30 10.67 -53.89 -4.00
N ARG A 31 9.83 -54.80 -3.48
CA ARG A 31 8.40 -54.93 -3.88
C ARG A 31 7.52 -53.85 -3.28
N LYS A 32 7.85 -53.28 -2.11
CA LYS A 32 7.25 -52.01 -1.66
C LYS A 32 7.65 -50.83 -2.57
N LYS A 33 8.75 -50.96 -3.33
CA LYS A 33 9.17 -50.04 -4.40
C LYS A 33 8.72 -50.44 -5.81
N HIS A 34 8.14 -51.64 -6.00
CA HIS A 34 7.54 -52.11 -7.24
C HIS A 34 6.31 -52.96 -6.92
N LYS A 35 5.20 -52.24 -6.68
CA LYS A 35 3.86 -52.76 -6.96
C LYS A 35 3.80 -53.02 -8.47
N PRO A 36 3.44 -54.22 -8.96
CA PRO A 36 3.19 -54.40 -10.38
C PRO A 36 1.94 -53.59 -10.71
N GLU A 37 2.06 -52.66 -11.65
CA GLU A 37 0.89 -52.10 -12.29
C GLU A 37 0.30 -53.20 -13.17
N GLU A 38 -0.91 -53.64 -12.83
CA GLU A 38 -1.80 -54.22 -13.81
C GLU A 38 -1.96 -53.21 -14.95
N THR A 39 -2.08 -53.67 -16.19
CA THR A 39 -2.42 -52.80 -17.32
C THR A 39 -3.86 -52.33 -17.22
N SER A 40 -4.12 -51.39 -16.31
CA SER A 40 -5.30 -50.53 -16.29
C SER A 40 -4.94 -49.19 -16.96
N SER A 41 -5.76 -48.75 -17.91
CA SER A 41 -5.68 -47.41 -18.45
C SER A 41 -6.03 -46.38 -17.37
N GLN A 42 -5.03 -45.77 -16.74
CA GLN A 42 -5.22 -44.58 -15.92
C GLN A 42 -5.59 -43.39 -16.82
N SER A 43 -6.49 -42.53 -16.32
CA SER A 43 -6.83 -41.26 -16.97
C SER A 43 -5.72 -40.23 -16.73
N LEU A 44 -5.90 -39.04 -17.31
CA LEU A 44 -4.94 -37.93 -17.30
C LEU A 44 -4.65 -37.37 -15.89
N ASP A 45 -5.40 -37.79 -14.88
CA ASP A 45 -5.52 -37.15 -13.57
C ASP A 45 -4.43 -37.59 -12.56
N ASP A 46 -3.88 -38.80 -12.69
CA ASP A 46 -2.91 -39.38 -11.74
C ASP A 46 -1.46 -38.84 -11.88
N ILE A 47 -1.19 -37.97 -12.85
CA ILE A 47 0.17 -37.46 -13.16
C ILE A 47 0.56 -36.21 -12.34
N LEU A 48 -0.40 -35.58 -11.62
CA LEU A 48 -0.20 -34.26 -11.01
C LEU A 48 0.29 -34.24 -9.55
N SER A 49 0.74 -35.37 -8.98
CA SER A 49 1.04 -35.48 -7.54
C SER A 49 2.50 -35.75 -7.15
N ASP A 50 3.46 -34.94 -7.60
CA ASP A 50 4.62 -34.61 -6.75
C ASP A 50 5.36 -33.34 -7.20
N GLY A 51 5.46 -32.34 -6.32
CA GLY A 51 6.09 -31.05 -6.62
C GLY A 51 6.07 -30.12 -5.41
N SER A 52 7.19 -29.99 -4.71
CA SER A 52 7.33 -29.12 -3.54
C SER A 52 7.44 -27.64 -3.94
N ILE A 53 6.52 -26.82 -3.45
CA ILE A 53 6.36 -25.39 -3.77
C ILE A 53 7.30 -24.52 -2.91
N PHE A 54 7.96 -23.53 -3.52
CA PHE A 54 8.61 -22.43 -2.80
C PHE A 54 7.69 -21.19 -2.72
N PRO A 55 7.80 -20.33 -1.69
CA PRO A 55 6.81 -19.27 -1.41
C PRO A 55 6.64 -18.15 -2.46
N ASN A 56 7.40 -18.18 -3.56
CA ASN A 56 7.36 -17.19 -4.64
C ASN A 56 6.96 -17.79 -6.00
N GLY A 57 6.35 -18.98 -6.01
CA GLY A 57 5.85 -19.62 -7.24
C GLY A 57 6.91 -20.12 -8.22
N SER A 58 8.21 -20.09 -7.86
CA SER A 58 9.28 -20.57 -8.73
C SER A 58 9.52 -22.08 -8.59
N TYR A 59 9.68 -22.76 -9.74
CA TYR A 59 9.98 -24.20 -9.82
C TYR A 59 11.50 -24.43 -9.84
N GLN A 60 11.99 -25.34 -8.99
CA GLN A 60 13.32 -25.95 -9.17
C GLN A 60 13.17 -27.38 -9.66
N ILE A 61 13.49 -27.63 -10.93
CA ILE A 61 13.65 -28.99 -11.45
C ILE A 61 15.13 -29.36 -11.38
N ALA A 62 15.48 -30.24 -10.44
CA ALA A 62 16.79 -30.90 -10.44
C ALA A 62 16.77 -32.05 -11.46
N VAL A 63 17.27 -31.79 -12.68
CA VAL A 63 17.38 -32.81 -13.73
C VAL A 63 18.68 -33.61 -13.56
N ASP A 64 18.68 -34.57 -12.62
CA ASP A 64 19.67 -35.64 -12.63
C ASP A 64 19.17 -36.81 -13.48
N SER A 65 19.90 -37.10 -14.56
CA SER A 65 19.73 -38.26 -15.46
C SER A 65 18.48 -38.33 -16.35
N LEU A 66 18.37 -37.40 -17.31
CA LEU A 66 17.80 -37.75 -18.62
C LEU A 66 18.91 -37.80 -19.68
N LYS A 67 19.19 -39.01 -20.19
CA LYS A 67 20.02 -39.21 -21.38
C LYS A 67 19.25 -38.72 -22.61
N SER A 68 19.83 -37.73 -23.29
CA SER A 68 19.62 -37.37 -24.71
C SER A 68 18.17 -37.28 -25.23
N GLY A 69 17.65 -36.07 -25.47
CA GLY A 69 16.43 -35.95 -26.28
C GLY A 69 15.63 -34.64 -26.26
N ASN A 70 16.27 -33.47 -26.14
CA ASN A 70 15.73 -32.13 -26.43
C ASN A 70 14.20 -31.85 -26.38
N LEU A 71 13.88 -31.01 -25.38
CA LEU A 71 13.03 -29.81 -25.44
C LEU A 71 11.51 -29.91 -25.24
N THR A 72 11.03 -28.84 -24.59
CA THR A 72 9.72 -28.67 -23.95
C THR A 72 9.04 -27.39 -24.40
N LYS A 73 7.71 -27.45 -24.48
CA LYS A 73 6.71 -26.43 -24.10
C LYS A 73 7.12 -24.92 -24.08
N ALA A 74 6.49 -24.10 -24.95
CA ALA A 74 6.31 -22.62 -24.88
C ALA A 74 4.96 -22.21 -25.55
N PRO A 75 3.98 -21.48 -24.92
CA PRO A 75 2.61 -21.33 -25.43
C PRO A 75 2.49 -20.53 -26.71
N LEU A 76 1.46 -20.86 -27.49
CA LEU A 76 0.95 -20.02 -28.55
C LEU A 76 -0.53 -20.30 -28.78
N LEU A 77 -1.39 -19.30 -28.59
CA LEU A 77 -2.76 -19.31 -29.14
C LEU A 77 -2.75 -18.73 -30.56
N VAL A 78 -2.05 -19.43 -31.44
CA VAL A 78 -2.51 -19.55 -32.84
C VAL A 78 -3.58 -20.65 -32.86
N ASP A 79 -4.44 -20.67 -33.86
CA ASP A 79 -5.35 -21.81 -34.09
C ASP A 79 -4.55 -23.12 -34.11
N ILE A 80 -4.72 -23.91 -33.05
CA ILE A 80 -3.98 -25.15 -32.79
C ILE A 80 -4.33 -26.20 -33.87
N ALA A 81 -5.52 -26.14 -34.48
CA ALA A 81 -5.86 -27.00 -35.60
C ALA A 81 -5.04 -26.62 -36.85
N MET A 82 -4.87 -25.31 -37.09
CA MET A 82 -4.11 -24.80 -38.24
C MET A 82 -2.62 -25.15 -38.16
N LEU A 83 -1.94 -24.93 -37.02
CA LEU A 83 -0.50 -25.26 -36.91
C LEU A 83 -0.22 -26.77 -36.91
N ASN A 84 -1.07 -27.58 -36.27
CA ASN A 84 -0.90 -29.04 -36.27
C ASN A 84 -1.01 -29.64 -37.67
N SER A 85 -1.79 -29.02 -38.58
CA SER A 85 -1.87 -29.46 -39.98
C SER A 85 -0.59 -29.26 -40.80
N PHE A 86 0.37 -28.46 -40.29
CA PHE A 86 1.67 -28.19 -40.95
C PHE A 86 2.90 -28.70 -40.17
N GLY A 87 2.72 -29.45 -39.08
CA GLY A 87 3.81 -30.13 -38.36
C GLY A 87 4.73 -29.23 -37.51
N LEU A 88 4.40 -27.94 -37.34
CA LEU A 88 5.12 -27.01 -36.48
C LEU A 88 4.65 -27.15 -35.02
N ARG A 89 5.55 -27.60 -34.13
CA ARG A 89 5.31 -27.63 -32.68
C ARG A 89 5.78 -26.33 -32.02
N VAL A 90 4.81 -25.47 -31.72
CA VAL A 90 4.86 -24.52 -30.60
C VAL A 90 3.99 -25.14 -29.50
N ASP A 91 4.23 -24.89 -28.22
CA ASP A 91 3.82 -25.87 -27.19
C ASP A 91 3.26 -25.18 -25.91
N ASN A 92 3.81 -25.21 -24.66
CA ASN A 92 3.12 -24.60 -23.48
C ASN A 92 3.84 -24.06 -22.18
N SER A 93 5.12 -23.61 -22.10
CA SER A 93 5.71 -23.03 -20.84
C SER A 93 6.75 -21.86 -20.90
N SER A 94 6.54 -20.78 -21.67
CA SER A 94 7.41 -19.58 -21.72
C SER A 94 6.64 -18.28 -22.04
N LEU A 95 5.63 -17.93 -21.24
CA LEU A 95 4.89 -16.65 -21.37
C LEU A 95 4.44 -16.12 -20.01
N ILE A 96 5.42 -15.68 -19.21
CA ILE A 96 5.22 -14.73 -18.11
C ILE A 96 6.22 -13.60 -18.36
N ALA A 97 5.72 -12.38 -18.56
CA ALA A 97 6.53 -11.19 -18.71
C ALA A 97 6.38 -10.33 -17.45
N GLU A 98 7.50 -9.95 -16.82
CA GLU A 98 7.52 -9.08 -15.65
C GLU A 98 7.72 -7.61 -16.07
N GLU A 99 7.06 -6.70 -15.36
CA GLU A 99 7.07 -5.26 -15.61
C GLU A 99 8.49 -4.66 -15.51
N GLY A 100 8.83 -3.72 -16.40
CA GLY A 100 10.09 -2.96 -16.35
C GLY A 100 11.36 -3.70 -16.84
N ARG A 101 11.27 -4.91 -17.39
CA ARG A 101 12.42 -5.66 -17.94
C ARG A 101 12.39 -5.86 -19.46
N LEU A 102 13.57 -5.75 -20.07
CA LEU A 102 13.83 -6.15 -21.46
C LEU A 102 13.51 -7.63 -21.66
N SER A 103 12.44 -7.91 -22.40
CA SER A 103 12.02 -9.26 -22.76
C SER A 103 12.51 -9.64 -24.16
N TYR A 104 12.93 -10.90 -24.31
CA TYR A 104 13.50 -11.40 -25.56
C TYR A 104 12.69 -12.57 -26.09
N PHE A 105 12.20 -12.44 -27.31
CA PHE A 105 11.51 -13.52 -27.99
C PHE A 105 12.48 -14.25 -28.93
N PHE A 106 12.56 -15.57 -28.82
CA PHE A 106 13.47 -16.39 -29.63
C PHE A 106 12.67 -17.22 -30.61
N VAL A 107 12.84 -16.94 -31.91
CA VAL A 107 12.16 -17.68 -32.98
C VAL A 107 13.17 -18.59 -33.67
N ARG A 108 12.81 -19.87 -33.77
CA ARG A 108 13.58 -20.88 -34.49
C ARG A 108 12.94 -21.12 -35.85
N LEU A 109 13.66 -20.83 -36.92
CA LEU A 109 13.19 -21.04 -38.29
C LEU A 109 13.95 -22.20 -38.97
N PRO A 110 13.26 -23.07 -39.73
CA PRO A 110 13.92 -24.08 -40.54
C PRO A 110 14.77 -23.38 -41.61
N TYR A 111 16.03 -23.79 -41.71
CA TYR A 111 16.93 -23.25 -42.73
C TYR A 111 16.67 -23.90 -44.08
N VAL A 112 16.37 -23.08 -45.07
CA VAL A 112 16.40 -23.45 -46.49
C VAL A 112 17.66 -22.81 -47.09
N GLY A 113 18.30 -23.50 -48.05
CA GLY A 113 19.66 -23.20 -48.54
C GLY A 113 19.88 -21.76 -49.03
N ASP A 114 21.16 -21.38 -49.14
CA ASP A 114 21.65 -20.01 -49.33
C ASP A 114 21.09 -19.22 -50.55
N ASP A 115 20.40 -19.88 -51.48
CA ASP A 115 19.76 -19.28 -52.66
C ASP A 115 18.19 -19.31 -52.61
N GLY A 116 17.58 -19.72 -51.49
CA GLY A 116 16.16 -20.08 -51.41
C GLY A 116 15.31 -19.20 -50.49
N ALA A 117 14.51 -18.29 -51.06
CA ALA A 117 13.44 -17.62 -50.34
C ALA A 117 12.40 -18.63 -49.80
N VAL A 118 11.99 -18.48 -48.53
CA VAL A 118 10.98 -19.33 -47.90
C VAL A 118 9.58 -18.93 -48.36
N GLY A 119 9.13 -19.52 -49.49
CA GLY A 119 7.79 -19.33 -50.03
C GLY A 119 6.89 -20.54 -49.77
N VAL A 120 5.90 -20.39 -48.86
CA VAL A 120 4.82 -21.37 -48.70
C VAL A 120 3.80 -21.16 -49.83
N ARG A 121 3.59 -22.18 -50.68
CA ARG A 121 2.55 -22.13 -51.72
C ARG A 121 1.20 -22.58 -51.16
N PHE A 122 0.17 -21.79 -51.42
CA PHE A 122 -1.22 -22.14 -51.15
C PHE A 122 -1.85 -22.78 -52.40
N GLY A 123 -2.66 -23.82 -52.21
CA GLY A 123 -3.40 -24.49 -53.28
C GLY A 123 -4.63 -23.69 -53.72
N ASP A 124 -5.07 -23.92 -54.95
CA ASP A 124 -6.03 -23.06 -55.67
C ASP A 124 -7.39 -22.88 -54.97
N SER A 125 -7.68 -21.67 -54.50
CA SER A 125 -9.02 -21.09 -54.59
C SER A 125 -8.93 -19.59 -54.86
N LYS A 126 -9.93 -19.04 -55.57
CA LYS A 126 -9.77 -17.76 -56.29
C LYS A 126 -9.81 -16.53 -55.36
N SER A 127 -8.97 -15.55 -55.73
CA SER A 127 -9.06 -14.12 -55.39
C SER A 127 -9.03 -13.72 -53.91
N ILE A 128 -7.81 -13.57 -53.37
CA ILE A 128 -7.46 -12.54 -52.38
C ILE A 128 -6.16 -11.87 -52.86
N ASN A 129 -6.06 -10.54 -52.69
CA ASN A 129 -4.85 -9.79 -53.07
C ASN A 129 -3.65 -10.20 -52.20
N VAL A 130 -2.51 -10.45 -52.84
CA VAL A 130 -1.27 -10.87 -52.18
C VAL A 130 -0.45 -9.64 -51.81
N ILE A 131 -0.09 -9.49 -50.53
CA ILE A 131 0.97 -8.58 -50.09
C ILE A 131 2.25 -9.41 -49.87
N PRO A 132 3.37 -9.10 -50.55
CA PRO A 132 4.65 -9.75 -50.29
C PRO A 132 5.32 -9.16 -49.05
N LEU A 133 5.63 -10.00 -48.05
CA LEU A 133 6.49 -9.63 -46.92
C LEU A 133 7.97 -9.67 -47.35
N ASN A 134 8.48 -8.53 -47.81
CA ASN A 134 9.93 -8.33 -48.00
C ASN A 134 10.58 -7.90 -46.68
N LEU A 135 11.14 -8.87 -45.95
CA LEU A 135 12.02 -8.61 -44.80
C LEU A 135 13.38 -8.11 -45.28
N SER A 136 13.53 -6.79 -45.41
CA SER A 136 14.84 -6.14 -45.56
C SER A 136 15.49 -6.01 -44.18
N ILE A 137 16.62 -6.69 -43.97
CA ILE A 137 17.36 -6.63 -42.71
C ILE A 137 18.35 -5.47 -42.78
N ASP A 138 17.99 -4.33 -42.17
CA ASP A 138 18.96 -3.30 -41.79
C ASP A 138 19.32 -3.42 -40.30
N SER A 139 20.61 -3.21 -40.04
CA SER A 139 21.32 -3.14 -38.76
C SER A 139 20.73 -2.22 -37.68
N SER A 140 19.70 -1.44 -38.00
CA SER A 140 19.00 -0.51 -37.10
C SER A 140 17.75 -1.09 -36.44
N SER A 141 17.25 -2.25 -36.88
CA SER A 141 16.07 -2.90 -36.30
C SER A 141 16.43 -3.95 -35.24
N GLY A 142 15.63 -4.06 -34.17
CA GLY A 142 15.90 -4.86 -32.96
C GLY A 142 15.83 -6.39 -33.11
N VAL A 143 16.29 -6.92 -34.24
CA VAL A 143 16.34 -8.36 -34.55
C VAL A 143 17.79 -8.78 -34.80
N ALA A 144 18.32 -9.65 -33.94
CA ALA A 144 19.68 -10.17 -34.06
C ALA A 144 19.67 -11.68 -34.31
N LEU A 145 20.36 -12.14 -35.36
CA LEU A 145 20.68 -13.57 -35.51
C LEU A 145 21.69 -13.96 -34.43
N LEU A 146 21.33 -14.88 -33.54
CA LEU A 146 22.22 -15.32 -32.46
C LEU A 146 23.11 -16.50 -32.85
N GLY A 147 22.70 -17.28 -33.85
CA GLY A 147 23.51 -18.38 -34.36
C GLY A 147 22.71 -19.42 -35.11
N ARG A 148 23.42 -20.50 -35.45
CA ARG A 148 22.93 -21.66 -36.19
C ARG A 148 23.07 -22.90 -35.32
N LEU A 149 22.03 -23.73 -35.25
CA LEU A 149 22.05 -24.98 -34.50
C LEU A 149 22.58 -26.15 -35.36
N PRO A 150 22.97 -27.29 -34.77
CA PRO A 150 23.55 -28.42 -35.50
C PRO A 150 22.66 -29.05 -36.58
N ASP A 151 21.34 -28.81 -36.54
CA ASP A 151 20.37 -29.19 -37.58
C ASP A 151 20.12 -28.07 -38.61
N ASN A 152 21.11 -27.20 -38.78
CA ASN A 152 21.13 -26.00 -39.64
C ASN A 152 20.10 -24.90 -39.33
N THR A 153 19.12 -25.12 -38.45
CA THR A 153 18.10 -24.11 -38.08
C THR A 153 18.72 -22.81 -37.56
N LEU A 154 18.10 -21.67 -37.90
CA LEU A 154 18.55 -20.34 -37.46
C LEU A 154 17.73 -19.87 -36.25
N VAL A 155 18.42 -19.24 -35.29
CA VAL A 155 17.80 -18.68 -34.07
C VAL A 155 17.92 -17.17 -34.08
N TYR A 156 16.78 -16.50 -34.18
CA TYR A 156 16.68 -15.05 -34.13
C TYR A 156 16.21 -14.59 -32.76
N LYS A 157 16.86 -13.55 -32.23
CA LYS A 157 16.44 -12.78 -31.06
C LYS A 157 15.68 -11.55 -31.54
N LEU A 158 14.42 -11.43 -31.15
CA LEU A 158 13.59 -10.25 -31.32
C LEU A 158 13.50 -9.52 -29.97
N GLU A 159 13.91 -8.25 -29.94
CA GLU A 159 13.64 -7.35 -28.81
C GLU A 159 12.23 -6.75 -28.97
N ILE A 160 11.32 -7.09 -28.05
CA ILE A 160 9.98 -6.52 -28.00
C ILE A 160 9.90 -5.60 -26.78
N ARG A 161 9.58 -4.32 -27.01
CA ARG A 161 9.16 -3.40 -25.95
C ARG A 161 7.65 -3.41 -25.89
N ILE A 162 7.13 -4.04 -24.85
CA ILE A 162 5.69 -4.06 -24.55
C ILE A 162 5.37 -2.76 -23.81
N ALA A 163 4.35 -2.05 -24.25
CA ALA A 163 3.81 -0.87 -23.56
C ALA A 163 2.64 -1.26 -22.64
N ASP A 164 2.35 -0.42 -21.65
CA ASP A 164 1.59 -0.80 -20.46
C ASP A 164 0.07 -1.00 -20.72
N ALA A 165 -0.41 -2.22 -20.47
CA ALA A 165 -1.80 -2.67 -20.19
C ALA A 165 -2.97 -2.35 -21.16
N MET A 166 -4.01 -3.20 -21.13
CA MET A 166 -5.27 -3.04 -21.88
C MET A 166 -6.50 -3.16 -20.96
N CYS A 167 -7.37 -2.14 -20.96
CA CYS A 167 -8.85 -2.18 -20.93
C CYS A 167 -9.44 -0.88 -20.31
N SER A 168 -10.43 -0.27 -20.97
CA SER A 168 -11.27 0.77 -20.36
C SER A 168 -12.66 0.82 -21.04
N ASN A 169 -13.61 1.47 -20.34
CA ASN A 169 -14.97 1.85 -20.78
C ASN A 169 -16.13 0.86 -20.52
N SER A 170 -16.38 0.54 -19.25
CA SER A 170 -17.76 0.44 -18.72
C SER A 170 -17.81 0.95 -17.29
N ALA A 171 -18.92 1.58 -16.90
CA ALA A 171 -19.12 2.11 -15.53
C ALA A 171 -19.67 1.05 -14.55
N ASP A 172 -19.91 -0.16 -15.03
CA ASP A 172 -20.50 -1.29 -14.29
C ASP A 172 -19.55 -2.50 -14.15
N GLY A 173 -18.32 -2.39 -14.62
CA GLY A 173 -17.31 -3.45 -14.52
C GLY A 173 -17.48 -4.61 -15.50
N THR A 174 -18.46 -4.57 -16.42
CA THR A 174 -18.65 -5.63 -17.42
C THR A 174 -17.83 -5.37 -18.68
N CYS A 175 -17.03 -6.36 -19.11
CA CYS A 175 -16.21 -6.27 -20.33
C CYS A 175 -16.96 -6.94 -21.50
N SER A 176 -17.92 -6.23 -22.09
CA SER A 176 -18.90 -6.83 -23.02
C SER A 176 -18.48 -6.89 -24.50
N SER A 177 -17.42 -6.19 -24.93
CA SER A 177 -16.93 -6.28 -26.31
C SER A 177 -15.49 -5.78 -26.49
N VAL A 178 -14.57 -6.68 -26.84
CA VAL A 178 -13.25 -6.30 -27.40
C VAL A 178 -13.40 -6.07 -28.90
N SER A 179 -13.42 -4.81 -29.32
CA SER A 179 -13.38 -4.45 -30.75
C SER A 179 -11.96 -4.61 -31.29
N TRP A 180 -11.67 -5.76 -31.89
CA TRP A 180 -10.43 -5.96 -32.65
C TRP A 180 -10.49 -5.19 -33.97
N THR A 181 -10.03 -3.94 -33.96
CA THR A 181 -9.79 -3.16 -35.17
C THR A 181 -8.36 -3.42 -35.64
N PRO A 182 -8.11 -4.23 -36.69
CA PRO A 182 -6.76 -4.48 -37.17
C PRO A 182 -6.16 -3.21 -37.78
N TYR A 183 -5.06 -2.73 -37.21
CA TYR A 183 -4.26 -1.66 -37.81
C TYR A 183 -3.27 -2.26 -38.81
N TYR A 184 -3.41 -1.87 -40.08
CA TYR A 184 -2.48 -2.22 -41.15
C TYR A 184 -1.39 -1.15 -41.24
N ILE A 185 -0.13 -1.56 -41.17
CA ILE A 185 1.02 -0.69 -41.47
C ILE A 185 1.36 -0.91 -42.94
N GLU A 186 0.83 -0.07 -43.82
CA GLU A 186 1.27 0.02 -45.21
C GLU A 186 2.44 1.00 -45.30
N SER A 187 3.67 0.50 -45.39
CA SER A 187 4.84 1.31 -45.74
C SER A 187 4.94 1.45 -47.25
N ASP A 188 4.17 2.36 -47.83
CA ASP A 188 4.34 2.70 -49.24
C ASP A 188 5.52 3.67 -49.41
N ILE A 189 6.37 3.37 -50.40
CA ILE A 189 7.61 4.09 -50.75
C ILE A 189 8.80 3.92 -49.77
N SER A 190 9.94 3.48 -50.34
CA SER A 190 11.23 3.38 -49.67
C SER A 190 11.82 4.76 -49.29
N GLY A 191 12.12 4.97 -48.01
CA GLY A 191 13.06 6.01 -47.59
C GLY A 191 12.52 7.19 -46.76
N SER A 192 11.46 7.02 -45.97
CA SER A 192 11.13 7.96 -44.89
C SER A 192 10.64 7.24 -43.63
N PRO A 193 10.97 7.74 -42.43
CA PRO A 193 10.49 7.17 -41.18
C PRO A 193 8.97 7.37 -41.08
N ALA A 194 8.27 6.33 -40.63
CA ALA A 194 6.84 6.41 -40.34
C ALA A 194 6.62 7.31 -39.12
N ASN A 195 6.09 8.52 -39.35
CA ASN A 195 5.59 9.37 -38.28
C ASN A 195 4.21 8.87 -37.82
N PHE A 196 4.10 8.55 -36.53
CA PHE A 196 2.83 8.25 -35.87
C PHE A 196 2.02 9.56 -35.76
N ASN A 197 1.18 9.83 -36.76
CA ASN A 197 0.39 11.07 -36.85
C ASN A 197 -1.01 10.99 -36.22
N ASN A 198 -1.34 9.92 -35.49
CA ASN A 198 -2.56 9.81 -34.68
C ASN A 198 -2.23 9.14 -33.34
N ASP A 199 -2.63 9.78 -32.25
CA ASP A 199 -2.40 9.29 -30.89
C ASP A 199 -3.17 7.98 -30.63
N LEU A 200 -2.48 7.00 -30.05
CA LEU A 200 -3.12 5.79 -29.51
C LEU A 200 -3.84 6.13 -28.19
N PRO A 201 -5.02 5.53 -27.90
CA PRO A 201 -5.69 5.74 -26.62
C PRO A 201 -4.81 5.29 -25.45
N VAL A 202 -4.38 6.24 -24.61
CA VAL A 202 -3.43 6.02 -23.53
C VAL A 202 -4.11 5.31 -22.35
N ALA A 203 -3.58 4.14 -21.97
CA ALA A 203 -3.79 3.54 -20.66
C ALA A 203 -2.86 4.18 -19.61
N CYS A 204 -3.27 4.16 -18.35
CA CYS A 204 -2.86 5.19 -17.39
C CYS A 204 -1.47 4.99 -16.77
N GLY A 205 -0.52 5.82 -17.22
CA GLY A 205 0.84 5.89 -16.70
C GLY A 205 0.97 6.51 -15.30
N SER A 206 2.22 6.75 -14.90
CA SER A 206 2.66 6.93 -13.51
C SER A 206 2.49 8.33 -12.90
N GLN A 207 1.59 9.18 -13.40
CA GLN A 207 1.42 10.56 -12.89
C GLN A 207 -0.04 11.05 -12.90
N CYS A 208 -0.53 11.51 -11.74
CA CYS A 208 -1.86 12.11 -11.57
C CYS A 208 -2.00 13.58 -12.04
N ASP A 209 -1.02 14.15 -12.74
CA ASP A 209 -0.91 15.61 -12.93
C ASP A 209 -0.63 16.12 -14.37
N THR A 210 -0.52 15.25 -15.38
CA THR A 210 -0.09 15.70 -16.73
C THR A 210 -1.21 15.99 -17.72
N ASP A 211 -2.41 15.42 -17.58
CA ASP A 211 -3.53 15.75 -18.47
C ASP A 211 -4.92 15.52 -17.83
N ALA A 212 -5.61 16.62 -17.48
CA ALA A 212 -6.95 16.59 -16.91
C ALA A 212 -8.04 16.16 -17.91
N SER A 213 -7.72 16.04 -19.20
CA SER A 213 -8.63 15.58 -20.26
C SER A 213 -8.47 14.09 -20.61
N SER A 214 -7.46 13.42 -20.04
CA SER A 214 -7.24 11.99 -20.22
C SER A 214 -8.31 11.14 -19.51
N PRO A 215 -8.72 9.98 -20.08
CA PRO A 215 -9.52 8.98 -19.35
C PRO A 215 -8.94 8.57 -17.99
N CYS A 216 -7.65 8.79 -17.80
CA CYS A 216 -6.89 8.51 -16.59
C CYS A 216 -7.08 9.53 -15.46
N ALA A 217 -7.49 10.77 -15.78
CA ALA A 217 -7.81 11.77 -14.77
C ALA A 217 -8.94 11.30 -13.83
N VAL A 218 -9.83 10.43 -14.32
CA VAL A 218 -10.94 9.83 -13.56
C VAL A 218 -10.45 8.83 -12.48
N SER A 219 -9.23 8.30 -12.62
CA SER A 219 -8.65 7.32 -11.68
C SER A 219 -7.82 7.92 -10.54
N CYS A 220 -7.51 9.22 -10.62
CA CYS A 220 -6.84 9.97 -9.57
C CYS A 220 -7.88 10.78 -8.78
N THR A 221 -8.82 10.07 -8.17
CA THR A 221 -9.75 10.67 -7.21
C THR A 221 -8.95 11.29 -6.07
N GLN A 222 -9.26 12.55 -5.72
CA GLN A 222 -8.96 13.05 -4.39
C GLN A 222 -9.58 12.07 -3.39
N CYS A 223 -8.92 11.79 -2.27
CA CYS A 223 -9.56 10.95 -1.26
C CYS A 223 -10.88 11.61 -0.81
N ASP A 224 -11.97 10.88 -1.01
CA ASP A 224 -13.35 11.35 -0.83
C ASP A 224 -14.16 10.41 0.08
N GLY A 225 -13.54 9.31 0.52
CA GLY A 225 -14.21 8.25 1.27
C GLY A 225 -15.11 7.37 0.40
N GLN A 226 -14.96 7.39 -0.93
CA GLN A 226 -15.64 6.44 -1.80
C GLN A 226 -15.21 5.02 -1.46
N GLN A 227 -16.19 4.16 -1.19
CA GLN A 227 -16.01 2.71 -1.15
C GLN A 227 -15.77 2.19 -2.57
N VAL A 228 -14.64 1.52 -2.78
CA VAL A 228 -14.31 0.84 -4.04
C VAL A 228 -14.49 -0.65 -3.82
N ALA A 229 -15.34 -1.28 -4.64
CA ALA A 229 -15.61 -2.71 -4.60
C ALA A 229 -15.26 -3.39 -5.93
N GLY A 230 -15.02 -4.70 -5.88
CA GLY A 230 -14.70 -5.50 -7.06
C GLY A 230 -14.85 -7.01 -6.84
N SER A 231 -14.27 -7.77 -7.75
CA SER A 231 -14.35 -9.24 -7.81
C SER A 231 -13.04 -9.80 -8.38
N ASP A 232 -13.07 -10.90 -9.15
CA ASP A 232 -11.91 -11.66 -9.68
C ASP A 232 -10.91 -10.86 -10.56
N THR A 233 -11.14 -9.57 -10.83
CA THR A 233 -10.25 -8.71 -11.63
C THR A 233 -9.35 -7.87 -10.71
N PRO A 234 -8.01 -7.94 -10.85
CA PRO A 234 -7.08 -7.09 -10.09
C PRO A 234 -7.34 -5.60 -10.30
N VAL A 235 -7.24 -4.82 -9.23
CA VAL A 235 -7.48 -3.36 -9.24
C VAL A 235 -6.31 -2.62 -8.61
N SER A 236 -5.91 -1.53 -9.24
CA SER A 236 -4.98 -0.55 -8.70
C SER A 236 -5.65 0.83 -8.71
N ARG A 237 -5.65 1.53 -7.57
CA ARG A 237 -6.15 2.91 -7.42
C ARG A 237 -5.05 3.82 -6.88
N ARG A 238 -5.01 5.08 -7.36
CA ARG A 238 -4.11 6.12 -6.86
C ARG A 238 -4.94 7.24 -6.26
N TYR A 239 -4.62 7.61 -5.03
CA TYR A 239 -5.30 8.65 -4.28
C TYR A 239 -4.38 9.84 -4.10
N ARG A 240 -4.88 11.03 -4.47
CA ARG A 240 -4.21 12.28 -4.14
C ARG A 240 -4.53 12.67 -2.70
N MET A 241 -3.51 12.64 -1.87
CA MET A 241 -3.54 13.03 -0.46
C MET A 241 -3.33 14.54 -0.31
N SER A 242 -3.91 15.13 0.74
CA SER A 242 -3.74 16.55 1.10
C SER A 242 -2.36 16.88 1.70
N SER A 243 -1.56 15.87 2.04
CA SER A 243 -0.26 16.01 2.72
C SER A 243 0.71 14.89 2.31
N THR A 244 2.01 15.19 2.27
CA THR A 244 3.10 14.22 2.06
C THR A 244 3.49 13.44 3.33
N SER A 245 2.72 13.61 4.41
CA SER A 245 2.76 12.75 5.58
C SER A 245 1.40 12.67 6.26
N ALA A 246 1.08 11.52 6.84
CA ALA A 246 -0.04 11.35 7.74
C ALA A 246 0.30 10.33 8.83
N GLN A 247 -0.31 10.50 9.99
CA GLN A 247 -0.36 9.47 11.04
C GLN A 247 -1.82 9.13 11.31
N GLY A 248 -2.12 7.85 11.54
CA GLY A 248 -3.48 7.42 11.82
C GLY A 248 -4.45 7.58 10.66
N LEU A 249 -3.98 7.56 9.40
CA LEU A 249 -4.89 7.54 8.26
C LEU A 249 -5.67 6.23 8.27
N LYS A 250 -6.97 6.30 8.55
CA LYS A 250 -7.86 5.14 8.54
C LYS A 250 -7.91 4.56 7.13
N PHE A 251 -7.72 3.25 7.03
CA PHE A 251 -8.02 2.47 5.84
C PHE A 251 -8.88 1.29 6.26
N ILE A 252 -9.98 1.09 5.55
CA ILE A 252 -10.97 0.05 5.84
C ILE A 252 -11.02 -0.89 4.65
N TYR A 253 -11.02 -2.20 4.87
CA TYR A 253 -11.17 -3.19 3.81
C TYR A 253 -11.92 -4.44 4.28
N ASP A 254 -12.63 -5.08 3.36
CA ASP A 254 -13.25 -6.39 3.53
C ASP A 254 -12.99 -7.22 2.27
N THR A 255 -12.45 -8.41 2.46
CA THR A 255 -12.21 -9.46 1.45
C THR A 255 -13.21 -10.61 1.64
N TYR A 256 -14.18 -10.45 2.54
CA TYR A 256 -15.25 -11.42 2.76
C TYR A 256 -14.67 -12.82 3.08
N HIS A 257 -15.13 -13.87 2.40
CA HIS A 257 -14.75 -15.26 2.70
C HIS A 257 -13.65 -15.83 1.78
N ILE A 258 -13.58 -15.37 0.53
CA ILE A 258 -12.55 -15.79 -0.42
C ILE A 258 -11.32 -14.92 -0.20
N LYS A 259 -10.12 -15.49 -0.30
CA LYS A 259 -8.92 -14.76 0.10
C LYS A 259 -8.39 -13.89 -1.04
N ASP A 260 -8.12 -12.64 -0.71
CA ASP A 260 -7.45 -11.67 -1.58
C ASP A 260 -6.22 -11.10 -0.86
N VAL A 261 -5.36 -10.38 -1.59
CA VAL A 261 -4.34 -9.52 -1.00
C VAL A 261 -4.66 -8.05 -1.27
N VAL A 262 -4.76 -7.27 -0.21
CA VAL A 262 -4.89 -5.80 -0.26
C VAL A 262 -3.56 -5.20 0.18
N ARG A 263 -2.94 -4.41 -0.71
CA ARG A 263 -1.67 -3.71 -0.45
C ARG A 263 -1.87 -2.22 -0.54
N VAL A 264 -1.25 -1.47 0.37
CA VAL A 264 -1.18 -0.02 0.30
C VAL A 264 0.29 0.40 0.21
N SER A 265 0.62 1.19 -0.80
CA SER A 265 1.97 1.71 -1.02
C SER A 265 1.99 3.23 -1.12
N TYR A 266 3.11 3.81 -0.71
CA TYR A 266 3.36 5.24 -0.70
C TYR A 266 4.84 5.52 -0.94
N ASP A 267 5.15 6.49 -1.81
CA ASP A 267 6.53 6.83 -2.23
C ASP A 267 7.33 5.59 -2.72
N GLY A 268 6.64 4.70 -3.44
CA GLY A 268 7.18 3.42 -3.95
C GLY A 268 7.39 2.32 -2.91
N LYS A 269 7.08 2.56 -1.63
CA LYS A 269 7.23 1.59 -0.54
C LYS A 269 5.87 1.02 -0.13
N ASN A 270 5.78 -0.30 0.04
CA ASN A 270 4.64 -0.93 0.71
C ASN A 270 4.58 -0.50 2.20
N ILE A 271 3.46 0.07 2.62
CA ILE A 271 3.16 0.53 3.98
C ILE A 271 2.12 -0.33 4.70
N PHE A 272 1.40 -1.19 3.97
CA PHE A 272 0.51 -2.23 4.49
C PHE A 272 0.32 -3.34 3.46
N ASP A 273 0.45 -4.58 3.90
CA ASP A 273 0.08 -5.78 3.15
C ASP A 273 -0.86 -6.60 4.04
N SER A 274 -1.98 -7.07 3.50
CA SER A 274 -2.93 -7.89 4.26
C SER A 274 -2.49 -9.36 4.38
N ASP A 275 -1.45 -9.77 3.65
CA ASP A 275 -1.25 -11.16 3.21
C ASP A 275 -2.50 -11.70 2.46
N CYS A 276 -2.49 -12.99 2.12
CA CYS A 276 -3.62 -13.66 1.49
C CYS A 276 -4.71 -14.00 2.52
N VAL A 277 -5.74 -13.16 2.64
CA VAL A 277 -6.74 -13.25 3.72
C VAL A 277 -8.17 -13.10 3.24
N GLY A 278 -9.06 -13.91 3.81
CA GLY A 278 -10.51 -13.68 3.85
C GLY A 278 -10.83 -13.10 5.22
N THR A 279 -11.35 -11.88 5.26
CA THR A 279 -11.48 -11.11 6.51
C THR A 279 -12.79 -11.35 7.26
N GLU A 280 -13.82 -11.86 6.58
CA GLU A 280 -15.17 -12.12 7.09
C GLU A 280 -15.74 -10.92 7.88
N GLY A 281 -15.64 -9.73 7.30
CA GLY A 281 -16.07 -8.47 7.91
C GLY A 281 -14.96 -7.43 7.96
N ASN A 282 -15.33 -6.19 7.61
CA ASN A 282 -14.54 -4.95 7.70
C ASN A 282 -13.40 -4.98 8.73
N LYS A 283 -12.17 -4.84 8.25
CA LYS A 283 -10.97 -4.55 9.04
C LYS A 283 -10.64 -3.07 8.89
N MET A 284 -10.30 -2.42 10.00
CA MET A 284 -9.77 -1.05 10.02
C MET A 284 -8.30 -1.09 10.45
N ILE A 285 -7.44 -0.43 9.68
CA ILE A 285 -6.03 -0.23 10.00
C ILE A 285 -5.69 1.27 10.03
N MET A 286 -4.62 1.60 10.74
CA MET A 286 -4.10 2.96 10.84
C MET A 286 -2.80 3.06 10.03
N LEU A 287 -2.91 3.57 8.82
CA LEU A 287 -1.77 3.83 7.94
C LEU A 287 -0.96 5.03 8.46
N ASN A 288 0.36 4.90 8.39
CA ASN A 288 1.30 5.96 8.72
C ASN A 288 2.29 6.11 7.57
N TYR A 289 2.45 7.31 7.04
CA TYR A 289 3.37 7.57 5.94
C TYR A 289 4.05 8.93 6.07
N ASN A 290 5.27 9.04 5.53
CA ASN A 290 6.07 10.25 5.50
C ASN A 290 7.06 10.15 4.33
N GLY A 291 7.06 11.13 3.44
CA GLY A 291 7.88 11.14 2.23
C GLY A 291 7.66 12.39 1.39
N LYS A 292 7.86 12.27 0.08
CA LYS A 292 7.79 13.40 -0.87
C LYS A 292 6.57 13.37 -1.78
N SER A 293 5.90 12.23 -1.88
CA SER A 293 4.73 12.04 -2.73
C SER A 293 3.48 12.70 -2.13
N MET A 294 2.52 13.13 -2.96
CA MET A 294 1.13 13.34 -2.55
C MET A 294 0.23 12.19 -2.99
N GLU A 295 0.82 11.09 -3.47
CA GLU A 295 0.11 9.94 -4.03
C GLU A 295 0.29 8.71 -3.14
N LEU A 296 -0.83 8.10 -2.77
CA LEU A 296 -0.95 6.82 -2.09
C LEU A 296 -1.66 5.84 -3.04
N ARG A 297 -1.10 4.65 -3.22
CA ARG A 297 -1.61 3.61 -4.13
C ARG A 297 -2.20 2.45 -3.33
N VAL A 298 -3.39 2.00 -3.70
CA VAL A 298 -4.04 0.79 -3.17
C VAL A 298 -4.13 -0.24 -4.30
N ASP A 299 -3.59 -1.41 -4.07
CA ASP A 299 -3.63 -2.56 -4.99
C ASP A 299 -4.43 -3.69 -4.35
N VAL A 300 -5.35 -4.29 -5.11
CA VAL A 300 -6.04 -5.53 -4.73
C VAL A 300 -5.70 -6.60 -5.75
N GLU A 301 -5.08 -7.67 -5.24
CA GLU A 301 -4.82 -8.92 -5.94
C GLU A 301 -5.89 -9.93 -5.50
N PRO A 302 -7.02 -10.03 -6.23
CA PRO A 302 -8.09 -10.94 -5.90
C PRO A 302 -7.62 -12.39 -5.96
N ASN A 303 -8.24 -13.22 -5.14
CA ASN A 303 -8.22 -14.67 -5.28
C ASN A 303 -6.80 -15.27 -5.26
N CYS A 304 -6.04 -14.92 -4.22
CA CYS A 304 -4.65 -15.34 -4.02
C CYS A 304 -4.48 -16.84 -3.69
N GLU A 305 -5.58 -17.60 -3.52
CA GLU A 305 -5.58 -19.08 -3.43
C GLU A 305 -6.08 -19.76 -4.72
N HIS A 306 -6.23 -19.03 -5.84
CA HIS A 306 -6.60 -19.57 -7.16
C HIS A 306 -7.97 -20.29 -7.22
N THR A 307 -8.93 -19.84 -6.42
CA THR A 307 -10.37 -20.17 -6.49
C THR A 307 -11.09 -19.33 -7.57
N THR A 308 -12.37 -18.98 -7.43
CA THR A 308 -13.10 -18.00 -8.27
C THR A 308 -14.28 -17.40 -7.50
N GLY A 309 -14.82 -16.28 -7.98
CA GLY A 309 -16.00 -15.63 -7.43
C GLY A 309 -15.71 -14.79 -6.18
N THR A 310 -14.49 -14.27 -6.04
CA THR A 310 -14.17 -13.39 -4.91
C THR A 310 -14.99 -12.10 -4.97
N VAL A 311 -15.15 -11.47 -3.81
CA VAL A 311 -15.75 -10.15 -3.65
C VAL A 311 -14.94 -9.44 -2.59
N TRP A 312 -14.55 -8.20 -2.88
CA TRP A 312 -13.84 -7.35 -1.94
C TRP A 312 -14.36 -5.93 -2.04
N ASP A 313 -14.18 -5.18 -0.97
CA ASP A 313 -14.29 -3.73 -0.98
C ASP A 313 -13.26 -3.09 -0.04
N PHE A 314 -12.95 -1.83 -0.32
CA PHE A 314 -12.15 -1.00 0.57
C PHE A 314 -12.61 0.45 0.54
N THR A 315 -12.37 1.15 1.63
CA THR A 315 -12.59 2.59 1.76
C THR A 315 -11.32 3.22 2.29
N LEU A 316 -10.75 4.14 1.50
CA LEU A 316 -9.75 5.08 1.96
C LEU A 316 -10.47 6.40 2.27
N PRO A 317 -11.02 6.61 3.49
CA PRO A 317 -11.43 7.95 3.90
C PRO A 317 -10.23 8.87 3.73
N CYS A 318 -10.47 10.09 3.24
CA CYS A 318 -9.39 11.07 3.22
C CYS A 318 -8.87 11.26 4.65
N ALA A 319 -7.58 11.64 4.78
CA ALA A 319 -7.08 12.14 6.06
C ALA A 319 -8.10 13.19 6.53
N PRO A 320 -8.76 12.96 7.70
CA PRO A 320 -9.99 13.66 8.02
C PRO A 320 -9.73 15.15 7.87
N THR A 321 -10.57 15.85 7.12
CA THR A 321 -10.45 17.29 6.96
C THR A 321 -10.34 17.85 8.37
N PRO A 322 -9.19 18.48 8.73
CA PRO A 322 -8.90 18.73 10.12
C PRO A 322 -10.01 19.60 10.67
N THR A 323 -10.64 19.13 11.74
CA THR A 323 -11.76 19.84 12.32
C THR A 323 -11.28 21.24 12.67
N LEU A 324 -12.07 22.25 12.28
CA LEU A 324 -11.73 23.64 12.53
C LEU A 324 -12.18 24.03 13.95
N GLY A 325 -11.29 24.68 14.68
CA GLY A 325 -11.55 25.15 16.03
C GLY A 325 -10.88 26.48 16.30
N PHE A 326 -10.99 26.96 17.54
CA PHE A 326 -10.44 28.24 17.96
C PHE A 326 -10.22 28.31 19.47
N ASP A 327 -9.25 29.12 19.89
CA ASP A 327 -9.08 29.51 21.28
C ASP A 327 -9.30 31.01 21.50
N LEU A 328 -9.66 31.37 22.73
CA LEU A 328 -9.87 32.77 23.10
C LEU A 328 -9.73 32.99 24.61
N ALA A 329 -8.93 33.99 24.97
CA ALA A 329 -8.47 34.19 26.35
C ALA A 329 -9.35 35.09 27.25
N PHE A 330 -9.97 36.16 26.73
CA PHE A 330 -10.47 37.27 27.59
C PHE A 330 -11.88 37.79 27.30
N GLN A 331 -12.44 37.56 26.12
CA GLN A 331 -13.80 37.98 25.76
C GLN A 331 -14.84 36.91 26.11
N ILE A 332 -16.02 37.32 26.57
CA ILE A 332 -17.15 36.41 26.80
C ILE A 332 -17.77 36.06 25.44
N ILE A 333 -17.94 34.76 25.17
CA ILE A 333 -18.58 34.24 23.96
C ILE A 333 -20.03 33.86 24.31
N LYS A 334 -20.99 34.35 23.52
CA LYS A 334 -22.43 34.05 23.69
C LYS A 334 -22.83 32.83 22.85
N PRO A 335 -23.97 32.17 23.15
CA PRO A 335 -24.52 31.12 22.30
C PRO A 335 -24.68 31.55 20.83
N SER A 336 -25.15 32.78 20.58
CA SER A 336 -25.27 33.37 19.23
C SER A 336 -23.94 33.45 18.46
N ASP A 337 -22.84 33.57 19.20
CA ASP A 337 -21.51 33.70 18.63
C ASP A 337 -21.01 32.29 18.26
N PHE A 338 -21.23 31.28 19.10
CA PHE A 338 -21.02 29.87 18.76
C PHE A 338 -21.90 29.39 17.58
N GLU A 339 -23.17 29.79 17.52
CA GLU A 339 -24.04 29.53 16.35
C GLU A 339 -23.50 30.13 15.06
N CYS A 340 -22.81 31.27 15.14
CA CYS A 340 -22.13 31.87 13.99
C CYS A 340 -20.86 31.09 13.63
N MET A 341 -20.06 30.71 14.63
CA MET A 341 -18.85 29.90 14.43
C MET A 341 -19.19 28.55 13.75
N ALA A 342 -20.27 27.89 14.17
CA ALA A 342 -20.73 26.63 13.57
C ALA A 342 -21.14 26.80 12.09
N LYS A 343 -21.78 27.92 11.74
CA LYS A 343 -22.10 28.24 10.32
C LYS A 343 -20.85 28.48 9.47
N ASN A 344 -19.74 28.87 10.10
CA ASN A 344 -18.43 29.02 9.47
C ASN A 344 -17.57 27.73 9.55
N GLY A 345 -18.16 26.59 9.94
CA GLY A 345 -17.49 25.28 9.95
C GLY A 345 -16.60 25.01 11.16
N TYR A 346 -16.67 25.82 12.22
CA TYR A 346 -15.99 25.54 13.49
C TYR A 346 -16.81 24.56 14.32
N GLU A 347 -16.16 23.53 14.85
CA GLU A 347 -16.82 22.47 15.67
C GLU A 347 -16.27 22.40 17.11
N PHE A 348 -15.15 23.08 17.40
CA PHE A 348 -14.59 23.10 18.77
C PHE A 348 -14.01 24.43 19.25
N PHE A 349 -13.79 24.48 20.56
CA PHE A 349 -13.26 25.63 21.29
C PHE A 349 -12.26 25.22 22.38
N ILE A 350 -11.17 25.97 22.59
CA ILE A 350 -10.32 25.83 23.78
C ILE A 350 -10.43 27.06 24.69
N GLY A 351 -10.79 26.85 25.96
CA GLY A 351 -10.93 27.94 26.93
C GLY A 351 -9.72 28.16 27.84
N HIS A 352 -9.22 29.39 27.91
CA HIS A 352 -8.19 29.82 28.87
C HIS A 352 -8.73 29.84 30.31
N ILE A 353 -8.45 28.83 31.14
CA ILE A 353 -9.06 28.70 32.49
C ILE A 353 -8.22 29.27 33.65
N SER A 354 -6.96 29.70 33.43
CA SER A 354 -6.13 30.27 34.51
C SER A 354 -5.05 31.24 34.04
N PHE A 355 -4.94 32.38 34.72
CA PHE A 355 -4.03 33.47 34.36
C PHE A 355 -2.59 33.24 34.85
N SER A 356 -1.62 33.38 33.96
CA SER A 356 -0.18 33.33 34.27
C SER A 356 0.36 34.49 35.10
N SER A 357 -0.37 35.60 35.21
CA SER A 357 0.06 36.77 35.98
C SER A 357 0.04 36.56 37.49
N ASN A 358 -0.85 35.69 38.00
CA ASN A 358 -1.09 35.49 39.42
C ASN A 358 -1.60 34.08 39.82
N GLY A 359 -1.72 33.15 38.86
CA GLY A 359 -2.20 31.79 39.10
C GLY A 359 -3.69 31.68 39.47
N SER A 360 -4.46 32.76 39.34
CA SER A 360 -5.89 32.74 39.63
C SER A 360 -6.71 32.11 38.48
N VAL A 361 -7.94 31.70 38.80
CA VAL A 361 -8.90 31.19 37.82
C VAL A 361 -9.32 32.31 36.87
N ASN A 362 -9.45 32.01 35.58
CA ASN A 362 -10.10 32.86 34.60
C ASN A 362 -11.58 32.47 34.48
N PRO A 363 -12.52 33.19 35.13
CA PRO A 363 -13.94 32.83 35.10
C PRO A 363 -14.56 32.99 33.70
N THR A 364 -13.99 33.86 32.85
CA THR A 364 -14.46 34.03 31.46
C THR A 364 -14.21 32.76 30.66
N GLY A 365 -13.00 32.21 30.69
CA GLY A 365 -12.68 30.97 29.98
C GLY A 365 -13.48 29.78 30.50
N VAL A 366 -13.61 29.62 31.82
CA VAL A 366 -14.47 28.58 32.43
C VAL A 366 -15.93 28.72 31.97
N SER A 367 -16.46 29.94 31.88
CA SER A 367 -17.80 30.16 31.36
C SER A 367 -17.90 29.86 29.86
N ASN A 368 -16.89 30.22 29.06
CA ASN A 368 -16.89 29.98 27.61
C ASN A 368 -16.86 28.48 27.29
N VAL A 369 -16.08 27.66 28.01
CA VAL A 369 -16.08 26.18 27.85
C VAL A 369 -17.46 25.59 28.09
N ARG A 370 -18.15 26.04 29.15
CA ARG A 370 -19.54 25.65 29.43
C ARG A 370 -20.50 26.09 28.32
N THR A 371 -20.37 27.32 27.82
CA THR A 371 -21.22 27.83 26.72
C THR A 371 -20.98 27.06 25.42
N ALA A 372 -19.73 26.69 25.10
CA ALA A 372 -19.37 25.91 23.92
C ALA A 372 -20.10 24.55 23.93
N LEU A 373 -19.96 23.80 25.02
CA LEU A 373 -20.63 22.50 25.21
C LEU A 373 -22.17 22.62 25.17
N GLN A 374 -22.73 23.68 25.75
CA GLN A 374 -24.16 23.98 25.65
C GLN A 374 -24.63 24.35 24.23
N SER A 375 -23.71 24.79 23.37
CA SER A 375 -23.96 25.17 21.97
C SER A 375 -23.64 24.02 20.99
N GLY A 376 -23.34 22.82 21.49
CA GLY A 376 -23.06 21.63 20.67
C GLY A 376 -21.62 21.46 20.18
N PHE A 377 -20.70 22.35 20.58
CA PHE A 377 -19.26 22.20 20.31
C PHE A 377 -18.66 21.17 21.26
N TRP A 378 -17.59 20.45 20.86
CA TRP A 378 -16.68 19.90 21.87
C TRP A 378 -15.80 21.03 22.42
N ALA A 379 -15.30 20.87 23.65
CA ALA A 379 -14.47 21.89 24.27
C ALA A 379 -13.29 21.31 25.04
N ASP A 380 -12.13 21.93 24.84
CA ASP A 380 -10.92 21.74 25.62
C ASP A 380 -10.70 22.97 26.53
N ALA A 381 -9.66 22.92 27.38
CA ALA A 381 -9.26 24.05 28.22
C ALA A 381 -7.74 24.19 28.25
N TYR A 382 -7.21 25.37 28.59
CA TYR A 382 -5.78 25.55 28.82
C TYR A 382 -5.45 26.37 30.07
N ILE A 383 -4.32 26.01 30.69
CA ILE A 383 -3.75 26.70 31.85
C ILE A 383 -2.48 27.40 31.38
N TYR A 384 -2.45 28.73 31.53
CA TYR A 384 -1.24 29.51 31.35
C TYR A 384 -0.44 29.50 32.66
N PRO A 385 0.74 28.86 32.73
CA PRO A 385 1.49 28.72 33.98
C PRO A 385 1.89 30.06 34.58
N CYS A 386 1.50 30.30 35.84
CA CYS A 386 2.18 31.28 36.66
C CYS A 386 3.46 30.62 37.20
N ILE A 387 4.55 30.78 36.47
CA ILE A 387 5.89 30.22 36.80
C ILE A 387 6.49 30.70 38.13
N LYS A 388 5.84 31.63 38.83
CA LYS A 388 6.21 32.12 40.18
C LYS A 388 5.21 31.71 41.27
N CYS A 389 4.12 31.05 40.89
CA CYS A 389 3.07 30.60 41.80
C CYS A 389 3.28 29.12 42.16
N ASP A 390 2.56 28.65 43.18
CA ASP A 390 2.47 27.21 43.45
C ASP A 390 1.63 26.51 42.37
N ALA A 391 2.26 25.60 41.62
CA ALA A 391 1.64 24.88 40.51
C ALA A 391 0.47 23.99 40.98
N GLN A 392 0.61 23.34 42.14
CA GLN A 392 -0.44 22.53 42.75
C GLN A 392 -1.70 23.35 43.01
N THR A 393 -1.57 24.52 43.63
CA THR A 393 -2.67 25.44 43.91
C THR A 393 -3.29 25.98 42.63
N GLN A 394 -2.49 26.43 41.65
CA GLN A 394 -3.02 26.96 40.38
C GLN A 394 -3.84 25.90 39.64
N VAL A 395 -3.28 24.71 39.41
CA VAL A 395 -4.00 23.63 38.71
C VAL A 395 -5.24 23.21 39.50
N LYS A 396 -5.13 23.00 40.82
CA LYS A 396 -6.28 22.61 41.65
C LYS A 396 -7.43 23.60 41.53
N LEU A 397 -7.17 24.90 41.64
CA LEU A 397 -8.21 25.93 41.56
C LEU A 397 -8.83 26.00 40.17
N ALA A 398 -8.02 25.96 39.11
CA ALA A 398 -8.50 25.99 37.73
C ALA A 398 -9.38 24.78 37.38
N ILE A 399 -8.90 23.56 37.68
CA ILE A 399 -9.65 22.31 37.46
C ILE A 399 -10.91 22.27 38.33
N SER A 400 -10.84 22.66 39.61
CA SER A 400 -12.04 22.67 40.48
C SER A 400 -13.12 23.63 39.95
N ALA A 401 -12.73 24.80 39.44
CA ALA A 401 -13.66 25.74 38.83
C ALA A 401 -14.27 25.21 37.52
N LEU A 402 -13.44 24.58 36.66
CA LEU A 402 -13.89 23.95 35.42
C LEU A 402 -14.89 22.82 35.71
N MET A 403 -14.53 21.84 36.54
CA MET A 403 -15.38 20.69 36.87
C MET A 403 -16.65 21.12 37.64
N SER A 404 -16.60 22.22 38.41
CA SER A 404 -17.81 22.77 39.05
C SER A 404 -18.77 23.41 38.05
N ALA A 405 -18.26 24.03 36.97
CA ALA A 405 -19.07 24.62 35.91
C ALA A 405 -19.53 23.58 34.86
N VAL A 406 -18.76 22.52 34.68
CA VAL A 406 -18.95 21.44 33.70
C VAL A 406 -18.59 20.09 34.35
N PRO A 407 -19.51 19.45 35.10
CA PRO A 407 -19.23 18.20 35.82
C PRO A 407 -18.79 17.02 34.94
N ASN A 408 -19.21 17.02 33.67
CA ASN A 408 -18.88 15.99 32.67
C ASN A 408 -17.92 16.55 31.61
N PHE A 409 -16.92 17.34 32.03
CA PHE A 409 -15.86 17.77 31.13
C PHE A 409 -14.97 16.58 30.78
N HIS A 410 -14.81 16.31 29.47
CA HIS A 410 -14.04 15.19 28.94
C HIS A 410 -12.92 15.61 27.97
N GLY A 411 -12.80 16.91 27.67
CA GLY A 411 -11.75 17.46 26.82
C GLY A 411 -10.36 17.33 27.42
N ILE A 412 -9.36 17.75 26.66
CA ILE A 412 -7.96 17.83 27.10
C ILE A 412 -7.74 19.15 27.84
N VAL A 413 -6.96 19.11 28.93
CA VAL A 413 -6.39 20.32 29.53
C VAL A 413 -4.97 20.54 29.01
N TRP A 414 -4.75 21.64 28.31
CA TRP A 414 -3.46 21.97 27.73
C TRP A 414 -2.62 22.80 28.71
N LEU A 415 -1.37 22.40 28.92
CA LEU A 415 -0.37 23.21 29.61
C LEU A 415 0.35 24.09 28.60
N ASP A 416 0.15 25.40 28.70
CA ASP A 416 0.74 26.39 27.79
C ASP A 416 2.21 26.65 28.16
N VAL A 417 3.13 26.15 27.33
CA VAL A 417 4.59 26.28 27.53
C VAL A 417 5.18 27.16 26.44
N GLU A 418 4.89 28.46 26.51
CA GLU A 418 5.39 29.46 25.57
C GLU A 418 6.25 30.59 26.19
N VAL A 419 6.98 31.33 25.36
CA VAL A 419 7.82 32.46 25.79
C VAL A 419 6.99 33.75 25.86
N ASN A 420 6.49 34.08 27.05
CA ASN A 420 5.74 35.31 27.29
C ASN A 420 6.64 36.51 27.68
N PRO A 421 6.60 37.66 26.98
CA PRO A 421 7.32 38.87 27.41
C PRO A 421 6.87 39.42 28.77
N ARG A 422 5.62 39.17 29.19
CA ARG A 422 5.02 39.65 30.45
C ARG A 422 5.29 38.71 31.64
N ALA A 423 5.54 37.43 31.36
CA ALA A 423 5.85 36.40 32.35
C ALA A 423 6.99 35.49 31.83
N PRO A 424 8.20 36.03 31.63
CA PRO A 424 9.26 35.32 30.94
C PRO A 424 9.80 34.16 31.78
N TRP A 425 9.86 32.97 31.18
CA TRP A 425 10.59 31.82 31.72
C TRP A 425 12.05 32.22 32.02
N PRO A 426 12.61 31.78 33.17
CA PRO A 426 14.05 31.86 33.42
C PRO A 426 14.88 31.32 32.26
N LYS A 427 16.11 31.84 32.12
CA LYS A 427 17.12 31.24 31.22
C LYS A 427 17.67 29.91 31.75
N ASP A 428 17.37 29.58 33.00
CA ASP A 428 17.81 28.34 33.65
C ASP A 428 16.87 27.19 33.30
N ILE A 429 17.31 26.36 32.34
CA ILE A 429 16.57 25.18 31.88
C ILE A 429 16.22 24.22 33.04
N PRO A 430 17.10 23.89 34.00
CA PRO A 430 16.74 23.06 35.15
C PRO A 430 15.56 23.60 35.97
N THR A 431 15.53 24.90 36.25
CA THR A 431 14.40 25.56 36.95
C THR A 431 13.11 25.47 36.13
N ASN A 432 13.18 25.67 34.82
CA ASN A 432 12.03 25.54 33.93
C ASN A 432 11.49 24.10 33.90
N LEU A 433 12.37 23.11 33.80
CA LEU A 433 12.02 21.69 33.84
C LEU A 433 11.36 21.29 35.17
N GLN A 434 11.88 21.77 36.31
CA GLN A 434 11.28 21.56 37.62
C GLN A 434 9.90 22.22 37.74
N THR A 435 9.73 23.39 37.13
CA THR A 435 8.44 24.10 37.09
C THR A 435 7.43 23.30 36.28
N ILE A 436 7.77 22.88 35.06
CA ILE A 436 6.92 22.05 34.19
C ILE A 436 6.58 20.71 34.89
N ALA A 437 7.55 20.06 35.53
CA ALA A 437 7.32 18.82 36.29
C ALA A 437 6.33 19.01 37.46
N SER A 438 6.33 20.19 38.08
CA SER A 438 5.39 20.52 39.17
C SER A 438 3.96 20.73 38.64
N PHE A 439 3.80 21.36 37.47
CA PHE A 439 2.51 21.45 36.78
C PHE A 439 2.02 20.09 36.26
N ALA A 440 2.91 19.30 35.64
CA ALA A 440 2.62 17.96 35.15
C ALA A 440 2.12 17.05 36.29
N SER A 441 2.84 17.01 37.42
CA SER A 441 2.44 16.24 38.60
C SER A 441 1.09 16.69 39.19
N ALA A 442 0.80 18.00 39.18
CA ALA A 442 -0.50 18.51 39.60
C ALA A 442 -1.62 18.13 38.61
N LEU A 443 -1.37 18.17 37.31
CA LEU A 443 -2.32 17.73 36.28
C LEU A 443 -2.57 16.22 36.37
N ASP A 444 -1.53 15.38 36.46
CA ASP A 444 -1.68 13.94 36.68
C ASP A 444 -2.48 13.61 37.97
N THR A 445 -2.46 14.51 38.97
CA THR A 445 -3.23 14.37 40.22
C THR A 445 -4.71 14.76 40.07
N TYR A 446 -5.02 15.90 39.43
CA TYR A 446 -6.38 16.46 39.41
C TYR A 446 -7.16 16.20 38.12
N TYR A 447 -6.46 16.05 36.98
CA TYR A 447 -7.06 15.82 35.67
C TYR A 447 -6.05 15.19 34.69
N PRO A 448 -5.89 13.84 34.70
CA PRO A 448 -4.81 13.17 33.97
C PRO A 448 -4.92 13.22 32.43
N ASN A 449 -6.07 13.64 31.88
CA ASN A 449 -6.25 13.88 30.44
C ASN A 449 -5.72 15.26 30.04
N TRP A 450 -4.40 15.39 29.91
CA TRP A 450 -3.73 16.66 29.64
C TRP A 450 -2.64 16.54 28.57
N GLY A 451 -2.35 17.65 27.90
CA GLY A 451 -1.36 17.76 26.83
C GLY A 451 -0.47 19.02 26.94
N ILE A 452 0.50 19.16 26.05
CA ILE A 452 1.38 20.34 25.95
C ILE A 452 0.93 21.22 24.79
N TYR A 453 0.78 22.52 25.03
CA TYR A 453 0.76 23.54 23.99
C TYR A 453 2.12 24.22 23.91
N THR A 454 2.74 24.24 22.73
CA THR A 454 4.03 24.92 22.52
C THR A 454 4.38 25.04 21.03
N ARG A 455 5.50 25.68 20.73
CA ARG A 455 6.18 25.58 19.42
C ARG A 455 7.61 25.11 19.58
N LYS A 456 8.17 24.49 18.54
CA LYS A 456 9.54 23.96 18.51
C LYS A 456 10.59 24.94 19.08
N GLY A 457 10.52 26.21 18.70
CA GLY A 457 11.41 27.26 19.21
C GLY A 457 11.26 27.51 20.71
N ASN A 458 10.01 27.65 21.21
CA ASN A 458 9.75 27.90 22.63
C ASN A 458 10.14 26.67 23.47
N TRP A 459 9.78 25.47 23.04
CA TRP A 459 10.14 24.24 23.73
C TRP A 459 11.66 24.06 23.84
N ASN A 460 12.40 24.32 22.77
CA ASN A 460 13.87 24.31 22.80
C ASN A 460 14.43 25.34 23.79
N THR A 461 13.97 26.59 23.74
CA THR A 461 14.44 27.67 24.63
C THR A 461 14.12 27.43 26.11
N ILE A 462 12.94 26.88 26.40
CA ILE A 462 12.47 26.69 27.78
C ILE A 462 13.04 25.39 28.39
N THR A 463 13.08 24.30 27.61
CA THR A 463 13.34 22.94 28.13
C THR A 463 14.66 22.30 27.66
N GLY A 464 15.34 22.90 26.68
CA GLY A 464 16.49 22.25 26.01
C GLY A 464 16.11 21.05 25.14
N ASN A 465 14.87 21.02 24.62
CA ASN A 465 14.28 19.88 23.88
C ASN A 465 14.22 18.58 24.70
N VAL A 466 13.76 18.66 25.95
CA VAL A 466 13.57 17.46 26.78
C VAL A 466 12.54 16.51 26.15
N LEU A 467 12.82 15.20 26.19
CA LEU A 467 11.96 14.16 25.61
C LEU A 467 10.87 13.65 26.57
N THR A 468 10.94 14.02 27.86
CA THR A 468 10.11 13.42 28.94
C THR A 468 8.61 13.45 28.68
N TYR A 469 8.12 14.49 27.97
CA TYR A 469 6.69 14.72 27.74
C TYR A 469 6.21 14.31 26.34
N SER A 470 7.05 13.70 25.51
CA SER A 470 6.70 13.29 24.14
C SER A 470 5.55 12.27 24.03
N HIS A 471 5.23 11.61 25.14
CA HIS A 471 4.11 10.67 25.27
C HIS A 471 2.76 11.35 25.57
N LYS A 472 2.76 12.65 25.89
CA LYS A 472 1.53 13.45 26.07
C LYS A 472 1.11 14.06 24.72
N PRO A 473 -0.18 14.31 24.47
CA PRO A 473 -0.64 15.02 23.28
C PRO A 473 0.05 16.37 23.10
N LEU A 474 0.24 16.77 21.84
CA LEU A 474 0.82 18.05 21.44
C LEU A 474 -0.20 18.89 20.67
N TRP A 475 -0.43 20.12 21.15
CA TRP A 475 -1.07 21.22 20.43
C TRP A 475 0.06 22.15 19.96
N ALA A 476 0.38 22.09 18.67
CA ALA A 476 1.56 22.76 18.11
C ALA A 476 1.18 24.12 17.50
N ILE A 477 1.86 25.20 17.90
CA ILE A 477 1.76 26.46 17.15
C ILE A 477 2.51 26.29 15.83
N ASN A 478 1.81 26.46 14.72
CA ASN A 478 2.32 26.35 13.35
C ASN A 478 1.97 27.59 12.51
N SER A 479 2.16 28.78 13.09
CA SER A 479 1.86 30.07 12.46
C SER A 479 2.82 30.45 11.31
N ALA A 480 3.69 29.54 10.88
CA ALA A 480 4.58 29.66 9.74
C ALA A 480 4.73 28.29 9.09
N SER A 481 4.37 28.16 7.80
CA SER A 481 4.23 26.91 7.04
C SER A 481 5.51 26.06 6.86
N THR A 482 6.60 26.43 7.56
CA THR A 482 7.89 25.76 7.55
C THR A 482 8.22 25.04 8.86
N ASP A 483 7.43 25.23 9.92
CA ASP A 483 7.73 24.62 11.22
C ASP A 483 7.36 23.13 11.23
N SER A 484 8.38 22.29 11.44
CA SER A 484 8.22 20.85 11.62
C SER A 484 7.41 20.56 12.88
N LEU A 485 6.22 19.97 12.70
CA LEU A 485 5.40 19.36 13.76
C LEU A 485 6.13 18.22 14.50
N THR A 486 7.31 17.80 14.01
CA THR A 486 8.22 16.89 14.72
C THR A 486 9.31 17.66 15.48
N PHE A 487 9.35 17.49 16.80
CA PHE A 487 10.40 17.97 17.70
C PHE A 487 10.31 17.27 19.06
N ALA A 488 11.43 17.24 19.80
CA ALA A 488 11.50 16.74 21.18
C ALA A 488 10.81 15.37 21.46
N GLY A 489 10.82 14.48 20.47
CA GLY A 489 10.22 13.14 20.56
C GLY A 489 8.78 13.05 20.04
N TRP A 490 8.06 14.17 19.90
CA TRP A 490 6.82 14.19 19.14
C TRP A 490 7.09 13.96 17.65
N THR A 491 6.37 13.03 17.05
CA THR A 491 6.41 12.73 15.61
C THR A 491 5.19 13.29 14.85
N SER A 492 4.21 13.83 15.58
CA SER A 492 3.02 14.51 15.10
C SER A 492 2.45 15.41 16.21
N SER A 493 1.50 16.28 15.84
CA SER A 493 0.66 17.04 16.76
C SER A 493 -0.79 16.56 16.65
N LEU A 494 -1.49 16.44 17.78
CA LEU A 494 -2.93 16.12 17.81
C LEU A 494 -3.76 17.32 17.33
N MET A 495 -3.27 18.54 17.60
CA MET A 495 -3.89 19.80 17.23
C MET A 495 -2.82 20.77 16.75
N SER A 496 -3.13 21.72 15.85
CA SER A 496 -2.24 22.84 15.56
C SER A 496 -2.97 24.18 15.52
N GLN A 497 -2.35 25.20 16.11
CA GLN A 497 -2.80 26.58 16.03
C GLN A 497 -2.09 27.24 14.84
N TRP A 498 -2.85 27.65 13.83
CA TRP A 498 -2.31 28.03 12.51
C TRP A 498 -2.47 29.52 12.17
N ASP A 499 -3.42 30.21 12.82
CA ASP A 499 -3.56 31.66 12.73
C ASP A 499 -3.51 32.28 14.13
N LEU A 500 -2.52 33.16 14.34
CA LEU A 500 -2.27 33.96 15.55
C LEU A 500 -2.51 35.46 15.32
N SER A 501 -3.16 35.83 14.20
CA SER A 501 -3.36 37.23 13.84
C SER A 501 -4.49 37.91 14.61
N GLY A 502 -5.23 37.17 15.45
CA GLY A 502 -6.48 37.63 16.05
C GLY A 502 -7.52 37.98 14.98
N SER A 503 -7.54 37.23 13.87
CA SER A 503 -8.42 37.52 12.74
C SER A 503 -9.88 37.48 13.18
N LYS A 504 -10.69 38.40 12.61
CA LYS A 504 -12.06 38.60 13.09
C LYS A 504 -13.01 37.60 12.47
N GLU A 505 -13.44 36.64 13.28
CA GLU A 505 -14.50 35.69 12.95
C GLU A 505 -15.72 35.97 13.82
N CYS A 506 -16.92 36.05 13.23
CA CYS A 506 -18.16 36.38 13.96
C CYS A 506 -18.07 37.66 14.84
N GLY A 507 -17.19 38.60 14.47
CA GLY A 507 -16.90 39.84 15.21
C GLY A 507 -15.91 39.71 16.37
N MET A 508 -15.43 38.50 16.67
CA MET A 508 -14.46 38.18 17.71
C MET A 508 -13.06 38.06 17.11
N GLY A 509 -12.04 38.61 17.76
CA GLY A 509 -10.64 38.30 17.39
C GLY A 509 -10.28 36.96 18.01
N ILE A 510 -10.07 35.95 17.17
CA ILE A 510 -9.77 34.57 17.58
C ILE A 510 -8.40 34.15 17.07
N ASP A 511 -7.79 33.19 17.78
CA ASP A 511 -6.71 32.39 17.24
C ASP A 511 -7.33 31.08 16.70
N LYS A 512 -6.85 30.58 15.55
CA LYS A 512 -7.52 29.49 14.79
C LYS A 512 -6.75 28.19 14.86
N ASP A 513 -7.48 27.11 15.04
CA ASP A 513 -6.96 25.77 15.29
C ASP A 513 -7.46 24.73 14.30
N TYR A 514 -6.65 23.67 14.16
CA TYR A 514 -6.96 22.44 13.46
C TYR A 514 -6.78 21.26 14.40
N PHE A 515 -7.74 20.35 14.44
CA PHE A 515 -7.63 19.08 15.17
C PHE A 515 -7.60 17.89 14.21
N TYR A 516 -6.69 16.95 14.46
CA TYR A 516 -6.33 15.89 13.51
C TYR A 516 -6.77 14.47 13.94
N GLY A 517 -7.30 14.28 15.15
CA GLY A 517 -7.46 12.96 15.77
C GLY A 517 -8.89 12.47 15.98
N HIS A 518 -9.54 11.95 14.92
CA HIS A 518 -10.79 11.17 15.01
C HIS A 518 -10.52 9.67 14.91
#